data_AF-A0A645DER6-F1
#
_entry.id   AF-A0A645DER6-F1
#
_cell.length_a   1.000
_cell.length_b   1.000
_cell.length_c   1.000
_cell.angle_alpha   90.00
_cell.angle_beta   90.00
_cell.angle_gamma   90.00
#
_symmetry.space_group_name_H-M   'P 1'
#
loop_
_entity.id
_entity.type
_entity.pdbx_description
1 polymer ?
#
loop_
_entity_poly.entity_id
_entity_poly.type
_entity_poly.pdbx_seq_one_letter_code
_entity_poly.pdbx_strand_id
1 'polypeptide(L)'
;MFYDGKCHKLDDVTFHIPSDSYTKPWTFTSSDGRFEMDFMPIIDRSAKINVGVIVTDQHQVFGKMSGKVILDHGTALDIQDLTCFAEKVHNKY
;
A
#
# COMPACT_ATOMS: atom_id res chain seq x y z
N MET A 1 8.12 6.60 -6.63
CA MET A 1 6.88 7.32 -7.05
C MET A 1 7.14 8.03 -8.38
N PHE A 2 6.17 8.11 -9.28
CA PHE A 2 6.27 8.95 -10.47
C PHE A 2 5.39 10.21 -10.31
N TYR A 3 5.95 11.38 -10.58
CA TYR A 3 5.24 12.65 -10.61
C TYR A 3 5.83 13.52 -11.71
N ASP A 4 4.97 14.12 -12.54
CA ASP A 4 5.37 14.98 -13.67
C ASP A 4 6.47 14.37 -14.57
N GLY A 5 6.29 13.10 -14.96
CA GLY A 5 7.25 12.38 -15.80
C GLY A 5 8.56 11.98 -15.13
N LYS A 6 8.76 12.34 -13.84
CA LYS A 6 9.98 12.04 -13.09
C LYS A 6 9.74 10.96 -12.04
N CYS A 7 10.68 10.01 -11.95
CA CYS A 7 10.73 9.06 -10.84
C CYS A 7 11.42 9.72 -9.63
N HIS A 8 10.69 9.79 -8.52
CA HIS A 8 11.18 10.13 -7.19
C HIS A 8 11.32 8.83 -6.40
N LYS A 9 12.56 8.38 -6.19
CA LYS A 9 12.84 7.13 -5.48
C LYS A 9 12.59 7.37 -3.99
N LEU A 10 11.74 6.56 -3.39
CA LEU A 10 11.56 6.51 -1.93
C LEU A 10 12.54 5.49 -1.35
N ASP A 11 12.94 5.70 -0.09
CA ASP A 11 13.66 4.67 0.66
C ASP A 11 12.69 3.58 1.16
N ASP A 12 13.13 2.70 2.05
CA ASP A 12 12.33 1.58 2.56
C ASP A 12 10.93 2.00 3.05
N VAL A 13 9.89 1.49 2.38
CA VAL A 13 8.48 1.75 2.74
C VAL A 13 7.94 0.58 3.57
N THR A 14 7.46 0.90 4.77
CA THR A 14 6.80 -0.06 5.66
C THR A 14 5.29 0.03 5.52
N PHE A 15 4.64 -1.13 5.41
CA PHE A 15 3.19 -1.28 5.31
C PHE A 15 2.67 -1.72 6.67
N HIS A 16 2.00 -0.82 7.38
CA HIS A 16 1.42 -1.10 8.70
C HIS A 16 0.01 -1.66 8.51
N ILE A 17 -0.04 -2.95 8.18
CA ILE A 17 -1.29 -3.67 7.96
C ILE A 17 -1.78 -4.22 9.31
N PRO A 18 -3.01 -3.89 9.75
CA PRO A 18 -3.58 -4.49 10.95
C PRO A 18 -3.57 -6.02 10.87
N SER A 19 -3.00 -6.65 11.89
CA SER A 19 -2.84 -8.12 11.92
C SER A 19 -4.17 -8.89 11.98
N ASP A 20 -5.24 -8.22 12.38
CA ASP A 20 -6.56 -8.80 12.61
C ASP A 20 -7.54 -8.60 11.45
N SER A 21 -7.28 -7.69 10.50
CA SER A 21 -8.11 -7.50 9.32
C SER A 21 -7.42 -6.71 8.21
N TYR A 22 -7.61 -7.17 6.97
CA TYR A 22 -7.16 -6.46 5.76
C TYR A 22 -8.07 -5.30 5.34
N THR A 23 -9.29 -5.22 5.88
CA THR A 23 -10.26 -4.16 5.55
C THR A 23 -10.25 -2.99 6.53
N LYS A 24 -9.44 -3.06 7.59
CA LYS A 24 -9.20 -1.93 8.50
C LYS A 24 -8.25 -0.91 7.86
N PRO A 25 -8.24 0.36 8.32
CA PRO A 25 -7.30 1.36 7.81
C PRO A 25 -5.84 0.90 7.94
N TRP A 26 -5.04 1.13 6.90
CA TRP A 26 -3.60 0.86 6.90
C TRP A 26 -2.85 2.19 6.94
N THR A 27 -1.61 2.16 7.41
CA THR A 27 -0.68 3.29 7.23
C THR A 27 0.59 2.85 6.51
N PHE A 28 1.23 3.79 5.84
CA PHE A 28 2.46 3.59 5.09
C PHE A 28 3.44 4.67 5.50
N THR A 29 4.67 4.27 5.82
CA THR A 29 5.74 5.17 6.24
C THR A 29 7.02 4.82 5.51
N SER A 30 7.77 5.80 5.03
CA SER A 30 9.13 5.57 4.53
C SER A 30 10.19 5.87 5.59
N SER A 31 11.31 5.15 5.57
CA SER A 31 12.45 5.36 6.50
C SER A 31 13.04 6.77 6.41
N ASP A 32 12.92 7.43 5.26
CA ASP A 32 13.35 8.80 5.01
C ASP A 32 12.30 9.87 5.37
N GLY A 33 11.13 9.46 5.89
CA GLY A 33 10.04 10.35 6.31
C GLY A 33 9.38 11.14 5.18
N ARG A 34 9.63 10.78 3.92
CA ARG A 34 9.10 11.47 2.74
C ARG A 34 7.79 10.88 2.23
N PHE A 35 7.32 9.78 2.76
CA PHE A 35 6.08 9.13 2.34
C PHE A 35 5.29 8.67 3.56
N GLU A 36 4.28 9.46 3.91
CA GLU A 36 3.40 9.23 5.06
C GLU A 36 1.96 9.20 4.54
N MET A 37 1.36 8.00 4.51
CA MET A 37 0.03 7.81 3.91
C MET A 37 -0.89 7.00 4.81
N ASP A 38 -2.15 7.40 4.83
CA ASP A 38 -3.28 6.64 5.31
C ASP A 38 -3.99 5.99 4.13
N PHE A 39 -4.38 4.73 4.29
CA PHE A 39 -5.17 4.00 3.31
C PHE A 39 -6.45 3.49 3.93
N MET A 40 -7.57 3.79 3.29
CA MET A 40 -8.90 3.37 3.68
C MET A 40 -9.40 2.31 2.69
N PRO A 41 -9.37 1.02 3.07
CA PRO A 41 -9.94 -0.04 2.24
C PRO A 41 -11.42 0.17 1.92
N ILE A 42 -11.82 -0.18 0.70
CA ILE A 42 -13.21 -0.20 0.23
C ILE A 42 -13.60 -1.62 -0.18
N ILE A 43 -12.76 -2.33 -0.93
CA ILE A 43 -13.02 -3.67 -1.45
C ILE A 43 -11.81 -4.55 -1.23
N ASP A 44 -11.97 -5.70 -0.58
CA ASP A 44 -10.96 -6.76 -0.55
C ASP A 44 -11.32 -7.82 -1.60
N ARG A 45 -10.50 -7.92 -2.65
CA ARG A 45 -10.55 -9.01 -3.61
C ARG A 45 -9.57 -10.08 -3.14
N SER A 46 -10.09 -11.06 -2.41
CA SER A 46 -9.31 -12.24 -2.03
C SER A 46 -9.47 -13.37 -3.05
N ALA A 47 -8.34 -13.94 -3.48
CA ALA A 47 -8.30 -15.15 -4.28
C ALA A 47 -7.61 -16.24 -3.47
N LYS A 48 -8.40 -17.22 -3.01
CA LYS A 48 -7.89 -18.44 -2.37
C LYS A 48 -7.87 -19.56 -3.40
N ILE A 49 -6.67 -19.99 -3.77
CA ILE A 49 -6.47 -21.18 -4.60
C ILE A 49 -5.95 -22.28 -3.69
N ASN A 50 -6.70 -23.38 -3.62
CA ASN A 50 -6.31 -24.60 -2.90
C ASN A 50 -6.25 -25.74 -3.91
N VAL A 51 -5.03 -26.11 -4.32
CA VAL A 51 -4.76 -27.24 -5.21
C VAL A 51 -3.72 -28.13 -4.54
N GLY A 52 -4.16 -28.98 -3.61
CA GLY A 52 -3.29 -29.94 -2.92
C GLY A 52 -2.36 -29.28 -1.89
N VAL A 53 -1.04 -29.47 -2.03
CA VAL A 53 0.00 -28.97 -1.08
C VAL A 53 0.21 -27.45 -1.21
N ILE A 54 -0.26 -26.84 -2.30
CA ILE A 54 -0.06 -25.41 -2.57
C ILE A 54 -1.27 -24.63 -2.06
N VAL A 55 -1.03 -23.74 -1.09
CA VAL A 55 -2.00 -22.76 -0.59
C VAL A 55 -1.48 -21.37 -0.90
N THR A 56 -2.20 -20.64 -1.76
CA THR A 56 -1.97 -19.21 -1.98
C THR A 56 -3.14 -18.43 -1.42
N ASP A 57 -2.87 -17.55 -0.46
CA ASP A 57 -3.83 -16.57 0.04
C ASP A 57 -3.40 -15.19 -0.44
N GLN A 58 -4.09 -14.68 -1.45
CA GLN A 58 -3.79 -13.39 -2.08
C GLN A 58 -4.91 -12.42 -1.73
N HIS A 59 -4.57 -11.35 -1.01
CA HIS A 59 -5.49 -10.26 -0.71
C HIS A 59 -5.10 -9.02 -1.51
N GLN A 60 -5.92 -8.66 -2.49
CA GLN A 60 -5.79 -7.40 -3.22
C GLN A 60 -6.84 -6.43 -2.69
N VAL A 61 -6.40 -5.48 -1.88
CA VAL A 61 -7.27 -4.53 -1.20
C VAL A 61 -7.28 -3.21 -1.96
N PHE A 62 -8.45 -2.85 -2.48
CA PHE A 62 -8.71 -1.58 -3.17
C PHE A 62 -9.27 -0.56 -2.20
N GLY A 63 -8.84 0.69 -2.31
CA GLY A 63 -9.22 1.73 -1.37
C GLY A 63 -8.80 3.13 -1.79
N LYS A 64 -8.81 4.03 -0.82
CA LYS A 64 -8.44 5.44 -0.97
C LYS A 64 -7.19 5.73 -0.16
N MET A 65 -6.21 6.38 -0.76
CA MET A 65 -4.99 6.82 -0.10
C MET A 65 -4.98 8.33 0.03
N SER A 66 -4.64 8.81 1.22
CA SER A 66 -4.50 10.22 1.56
C SER A 66 -3.27 10.39 2.44
N GLY A 67 -2.60 11.53 2.35
CA GLY A 67 -1.40 11.78 3.14
C GLY A 67 -0.43 12.71 2.42
N LYS A 68 0.83 12.65 2.79
CA LYS A 68 1.85 13.58 2.35
C LYS A 68 3.04 12.85 1.72
N VAL A 69 3.51 13.38 0.59
CA VAL A 69 4.77 12.95 -0.03
C VAL A 69 5.70 14.12 -0.25
N ILE A 70 6.99 13.94 0.02
CA ILE A 70 8.04 14.94 -0.21
C ILE A 70 8.91 14.49 -1.38
N LEU A 71 8.94 15.29 -2.44
CA LEU A 71 9.74 15.03 -3.63
C LEU A 71 11.24 15.22 -3.32
N ASP A 72 12.12 14.70 -4.18
CA ASP A 72 13.58 14.79 -3.97
C ASP A 72 14.12 16.23 -3.83
N HIS A 73 13.38 17.21 -4.36
CA HIS A 73 13.71 18.63 -4.30
C HIS A 73 13.01 19.37 -3.15
N GLY A 74 12.39 18.64 -2.22
CA GLY A 74 11.77 19.16 -1.00
C GLY A 74 10.33 19.64 -1.14
N THR A 75 9.76 19.65 -2.35
CA THR A 75 8.34 19.96 -2.55
C THR A 75 7.45 18.93 -1.87
N ALA A 76 6.56 19.38 -0.98
CA ALA A 76 5.53 18.54 -0.40
C ALA A 76 4.29 18.53 -1.29
N LEU A 77 3.72 17.35 -1.51
CA LEU A 77 2.43 17.15 -2.13
C LEU A 77 1.48 16.53 -1.12
N ASP A 78 0.30 17.11 -0.99
CA ASP A 78 -0.81 16.51 -0.26
C ASP A 78 -1.64 15.68 -1.24
N ILE A 79 -1.78 14.39 -0.92
CA ILE A 79 -2.59 13.43 -1.64
C ILE A 79 -3.92 13.30 -0.89
N GLN A 80 -5.02 13.40 -1.62
CA GLN A 80 -6.35 13.27 -1.05
C GLN A 80 -7.20 12.33 -1.90
N ASP A 81 -7.72 11.29 -1.26
CA ASP A 81 -8.67 10.32 -1.81
C ASP A 81 -8.24 9.73 -3.17
N LEU A 82 -6.94 9.48 -3.32
CA LEU A 82 -6.39 8.81 -4.49
C LEU A 82 -6.86 7.35 -4.50
N THR A 83 -7.57 6.93 -5.55
CA THR A 83 -7.95 5.52 -5.69
C THR A 83 -6.72 4.68 -6.02
N CYS A 84 -6.44 3.69 -5.19
CA CYS A 84 -5.34 2.75 -5.41
C CYS A 84 -5.69 1.36 -4.86
N PHE A 85 -4.76 0.42 -5.01
CA PHE A 85 -4.83 -0.88 -4.36
C PHE A 85 -3.48 -1.22 -3.73
N ALA A 86 -3.52 -2.04 -2.69
CA ALA A 86 -2.36 -2.64 -2.06
C ALA A 86 -2.57 -4.15 -1.95
N GLU A 87 -1.51 -4.93 -2.10
CA GLU A 87 -1.61 -6.39 -2.06
C GLU A 87 -0.75 -6.99 -0.95
N LYS A 88 -1.28 -8.02 -0.29
CA LYS A 88 -0.51 -8.90 0.58
C LYS A 88 -0.66 -10.33 0.09
N VAL A 89 0.47 -10.94 -0.24
CA VAL A 89 0.54 -12.31 -0.75
C VAL A 89 1.17 -13.21 0.29
N HIS A 90 0.46 -14.25 0.69
CA HIS A 90 1.00 -15.33 1.52
C HIS A 90 1.06 -16.62 0.71
N ASN A 91 2.28 -17.02 0.35
CA ASN A 91 2.52 -18.30 -0.30
C ASN A 91 3.05 -19.30 0.75
N LYS A 92 2.34 -20.41 0.94
CA LYS A 92 2.90 -21.59 1.61
C LYS A 92 3.29 -22.61 0.54
N TYR A 93 4.54 -23.07 0.61
CA TYR A 93 5.15 -24.06 -0.28
C TYR A 93 5.32 -25.39 0.46
#